data_AF-A0A644Z855-F1
#
_entry.id   AF-A0A644Z855-F1
#
_cell.length_a   1.000
_cell.length_b   1.000
_cell.length_c   1.000
_cell.angle_alpha   90.00
_cell.angle_beta   90.00
_cell.angle_gamma   90.00
#
_symmetry.space_group_name_H-M   'P 1'
#
loop_
_entity.id
_entity.type
_entity.pdbx_description
1 polymer ?
#
loop_
_entity_poly.entity_id
_entity_poly.type
_entity_poly.pdbx_seq_one_letter_code
_entity_poly.pdbx_strand_id
1 'polypeptide(L)' 'MLKGTIEVLTDEASKKRIWRAGDTMYYPGGVTDPDYCVLKFTATGGRYYSNFKSEDFDLP' A
#
# COMPACT_ATOMS: atom_id res chain seq x y z
N MET A 1 0.81 12.91 6.61
CA MET A 1 1.63 12.40 5.49
C MET A 1 2.68 11.46 6.04
N LEU A 2 2.80 10.25 5.51
CA LEU A 2 3.79 9.27 5.99
C LEU A 2 5.02 9.26 5.06
N LYS A 3 6.19 9.01 5.63
CA LYS A 3 7.45 8.72 4.92
C LYS A 3 7.85 7.27 5.22
N GLY A 4 8.50 6.60 4.27
CA GLY A 4 8.83 5.18 4.42
C GLY A 4 9.39 4.58 3.14
N THR A 5 9.45 3.25 3.10
CA THR A 5 9.91 2.47 1.95
C THR A 5 8.74 1.75 1.27
N ILE A 6 8.90 1.47 -0.02
CA ILE A 6 7.99 0.67 -0.84
C ILE A 6 8.73 -0.59 -1.28
N GLU A 7 8.04 -1.72 -1.20
CA GLU A 7 8.47 -3.00 -1.76
C GLU A 7 7.38 -3.52 -2.70
N VAL A 8 7.78 -4.08 -3.85
CA VAL A 8 6.86 -4.81 -4.73
C VAL A 8 6.77 -6.26 -4.26
N LEU A 9 5.59 -6.70 -3.86
CA LEU A 9 5.34 -8.09 -3.47
C LEU A 9 4.91 -8.91 -4.68
N THR A 10 5.80 -9.80 -5.12
CA THR A 10 5.56 -10.67 -6.28
C THR A 10 4.97 -12.03 -5.90
N ASP A 11 4.94 -12.37 -4.62
CA ASP A 11 4.45 -13.66 -4.14
C ASP A 11 2.91 -13.76 -4.22
N GLU A 12 2.43 -14.91 -4.65
CA GLU A 12 1.00 -15.16 -4.86
C GLU A 12 0.21 -15.09 -3.54
N ALA A 13 0.82 -15.45 -2.41
CA ALA A 13 0.17 -15.41 -1.11
C ALA A 13 -0.18 -13.96 -0.71
N SER A 14 0.73 -13.02 -0.90
CA SER A 14 0.48 -11.60 -0.67
C SER A 14 -0.54 -11.01 -1.64
N LYS A 15 -0.47 -11.37 -2.92
CA LYS A 15 -1.47 -11.01 -3.93
C LYS A 15 -2.88 -11.48 -3.55
N LYS A 16 -3.03 -12.74 -3.12
CA LYS A 16 -4.31 -13.29 -2.67
C LYS A 16 -4.83 -12.66 -1.38
N ARG A 17 -3.93 -12.34 -0.43
CA ARG A 17 -4.29 -11.86 0.92
C ARG A 17 -5.10 -10.56 0.90
N ILE A 18 -4.80 -9.65 -0.02
CA ILE A 18 -5.40 -8.32 -0.05
C ILE A 18 -6.45 -8.13 -1.16
N TRP A 19 -6.68 -9.15 -1.98
CA TRP A 19 -7.67 -9.14 -3.05
C TRP A 19 -9.09 -8.96 -2.50
N ARG A 20 -9.90 -8.11 -3.14
CA ARG A 20 -11.25 -7.76 -2.69
C ARG A 20 -12.28 -7.86 -3.82
N ALA A 21 -13.54 -8.00 -3.42
CA ALA A 21 -14.66 -7.85 -4.34
C ALA A 21 -14.65 -6.41 -4.92
N GLY A 22 -14.60 -6.30 -6.24
CA GLY A 22 -14.44 -5.03 -6.97
C GLY A 22 -13.12 -4.93 -7.72
N ASP A 23 -12.06 -5.62 -7.27
CA ASP A 23 -10.75 -5.59 -7.94
C ASP A 23 -10.81 -6.20 -9.35
N THR A 24 -11.73 -7.15 -9.59
CA THR A 24 -12.00 -7.72 -10.93
C THR A 24 -12.43 -6.69 -11.98
N MET A 25 -12.95 -5.52 -11.58
CA MET A 25 -13.26 -4.44 -12.51
C MET A 25 -11.99 -3.87 -13.15
N TYR A 26 -10.89 -3.82 -12.39
CA TYR A 26 -9.61 -3.26 -12.82
C TYR A 26 -8.64 -4.33 -13.33
N TYR A 27 -8.76 -5.54 -12.80
CA TYR A 27 -7.90 -6.68 -13.12
C TYR A 27 -8.77 -7.89 -13.51
N PRO A 28 -9.28 -7.95 -14.76
CA PRO A 28 -10.18 -9.01 -15.21
C PRO A 28 -9.57 -10.41 -15.13
N GLY A 29 -8.24 -10.53 -15.18
CA GLY A 29 -7.49 -11.77 -14.98
C GLY A 29 -7.41 -12.24 -13.53
N GLY A 30 -8.05 -11.54 -12.60
CA GLY A 30 -8.08 -11.86 -11.19
C GLY A 30 -6.72 -11.66 -10.51
N VAL A 31 -6.45 -12.45 -9.48
CA VAL A 31 -5.18 -12.38 -8.71
C VAL A 31 -3.95 -12.69 -9.58
N THR A 32 -4.15 -13.40 -10.68
CA THR A 32 -3.10 -13.78 -11.64
C THR A 32 -2.97 -12.81 -12.82
N ASP A 33 -3.74 -11.72 -12.83
CA ASP A 33 -3.65 -10.70 -13.88
C ASP A 33 -2.21 -10.14 -13.95
N PRO A 34 -1.59 -10.08 -15.15
CA PRO A 34 -0.23 -9.56 -15.30
C PRO A 34 -0.09 -8.10 -14.87
N ASP A 35 -1.18 -7.33 -14.93
CA ASP A 35 -1.20 -5.92 -14.54
C ASP A 35 -1.48 -5.73 -13.04
N TYR A 36 -1.85 -6.81 -12.33
CA TYR A 36 -2.06 -6.76 -10.88
C TYR A 36 -0.72 -6.81 -10.12
N CYS A 37 -0.37 -5.69 -9.50
CA CYS A 37 0.83 -5.51 -8.68
C CYS A 37 0.45 -5.12 -7.23
N VAL A 38 1.12 -5.74 -6.25
CA VAL A 38 0.93 -5.43 -4.83
C VAL A 38 2.12 -4.68 -4.29
N LEU A 39 1.85 -3.55 -3.64
CA LEU A 39 2.86 -2.72 -3.00
C LEU A 39 2.72 -2.79 -1.48
N LYS A 40 3.84 -3.03 -0.81
CA LYS A 40 3.95 -2.95 0.65
C LYS A 40 4.67 -1.67 1.02
N PHE A 41 3.94 -0.74 1.60
CA PHE A 41 4.52 0.46 2.20
C PHE A 41 4.84 0.20 3.68
N THR A 42 6.08 0.48 4.08
CA THR A 42 6.50 0.43 5.50
C THR A 42 6.86 1.84 5.95
N ALA A 43 6.02 2.43 6.81
CA ALA A 43 6.22 3.77 7.31
C ALA A 43 7.39 3.81 8.32
N THR A 44 8.24 4.82 8.22
CA THR A 44 9.34 5.11 9.16
C THR A 44 9.10 6.40 9.95
N GLY A 45 8.05 7.15 9.60
CA GLY A 45 7.65 8.37 10.28
C GLY A 45 6.60 9.12 9.48
N GLY A 46 6.33 10.36 9.86
CA GLY A 46 5.39 11.21 9.14
C GLY A 46 5.29 12.62 9.69
N ARG A 47 4.38 13.36 9.06
CA ARG A 47 3.96 14.71 9.43
C ARG A 47 2.45 14.75 9.59
N TYR A 48 1.98 15.09 10.77
CA TYR A 48 0.57 15.35 11.05
C TYR A 48 0.24 16.81 10.73
N TYR A 49 -0.94 17.08 10.16
CA TYR A 49 -1.38 18.44 9.80
C TYR A 49 -2.76 18.69 10.41
N SER A 50 -2.89 19.73 11.24
CA SER A 50 -4.14 20.09 11.90
C SER A 50 -4.08 21.51 12.45
N ASN A 51 -5.22 22.20 12.52
CA ASN A 51 -5.33 23.55 13.10
C ASN A 51 -4.29 24.55 12.58
N PHE A 52 -4.05 24.56 11.26
CA PHE A 52 -3.02 25.38 10.61
C PHE A 52 -1.59 25.16 11.16
N LYS A 53 -1.31 23.97 11.70
CA LYS A 53 0.00 23.55 12.22
C LYS A 53 0.38 22.17 11.67
N SER A 54 1.66 21.84 11.77
CA SER A 54 2.17 20.51 11.46
C SER A 54 3.19 20.02 12.47
N GLU A 55 3.17 18.72 12.77
CA GLU A 55 4.07 18.07 13.71
C GLU A 55 4.72 16.84 13.05
N ASP A 56 6.05 16.78 13.11
CA ASP A 56 6.84 15.65 12.61
C ASP A 56 7.00 14.58 13.70
N PHE A 57 6.93 13.31 13.31
CA PHE A 57 7.13 12.16 14.19
C PHE A 57 7.89 11.04 13.46
N ASP A 58 8.66 10.25 14.22
CA ASP A 58 9.29 9.03 13.74
C ASP A 58 8.56 7.81 14.32
N LEU A 59 8.56 6.71 13.57
CA LEU A 59 8.00 5.44 14.01
C LEU A 59 9.14 4.50 14.44
N PRO A 60 8.92 3.68 15.49
CA PRO A 60 9.92 2.73 15.97
C PRO A 60 10.21 1.60 14.97
#